data_AF-A0A1X7KIZ1-F1
#
_entry.id   AF-A0A1X7KIZ1-F1
#
_cell.length_a   1.000
_cell.length_b   1.000
_cell.length_c   1.000
_cell.angle_alpha   90.00
_cell.angle_beta   90.00
_cell.angle_gamma   90.00
#
_symmetry.space_group_name_H-M   'P 1'
#
loop_
_entity.id
_entity.type
_entity.pdbx_description
1 polymer ?
#
loop_
_entity_poly.entity_id
_entity_poly.type
_entity_poly.pdbx_seq_one_letter_code
_entity_poly.pdbx_strand_id
1 'polypeptide(L)'
;MEDKERYEETVKRILDRYSENIDAPLFCDCKCEDQWISVEEENGGYKLKRYKKTSKNKKEPVFILILESPHVAEFFLLTEATSINKPRPAKGKTGENIKNYFIKSMTIQMDKWGKCYIYLINAIQYQCSLGLTQNKTNKKIKHDVFNKIWQEGGREKFKERLADVYKSIPSDSPKYIVNACTSLDGIKKDITSAAEETTRETIFQRCHPSSSCFIVEARAYRNAPKEIRVCQARCRK
;
A
#
# COMPACT_ATOMS: atom_id res chain seq x y z
N MET A 1 -8.09 22.38 12.49
CA MET A 1 -6.72 21.88 12.27
C MET A 1 -6.73 21.01 11.04
N GLU A 2 -6.03 21.49 10.00
CA GLU A 2 -5.89 20.77 8.74
C GLU A 2 -5.08 19.49 8.92
N ASP A 3 -5.23 18.54 7.99
CA ASP A 3 -4.56 17.24 8.02
C ASP A 3 -3.03 17.34 8.15
N LYS A 4 -2.46 18.32 7.46
CA LYS A 4 -1.03 18.61 7.45
C LYS A 4 -0.57 19.09 8.82
N GLU A 5 -1.23 20.11 9.37
CA GLU A 5 -0.90 20.68 10.69
C GLU A 5 -0.92 19.60 11.78
N ARG A 6 -1.95 18.74 11.76
CA ARG A 6 -2.07 17.62 12.70
C ARG A 6 -0.92 16.63 12.56
N TYR A 7 -0.55 16.30 11.31
CA TYR A 7 0.57 15.41 11.04
C TYR A 7 1.89 15.99 11.57
N GLU A 8 2.17 17.26 11.26
CA GLU A 8 3.38 17.96 11.69
C GLU A 8 3.47 18.07 13.22
N GLU A 9 2.37 18.43 13.88
CA GLU A 9 2.31 18.52 15.33
C GLU A 9 2.56 17.14 15.99
N THR A 10 1.94 16.09 15.45
CA THR A 10 2.14 14.72 15.95
C THR A 10 3.58 14.25 15.76
N VAL A 11 4.19 14.50 14.59
CA VAL A 11 5.60 14.17 14.35
C VAL A 11 6.49 14.92 15.34
N LYS A 12 6.30 16.24 15.51
CA LYS A 12 7.08 17.06 16.43
C LYS A 12 7.00 16.53 17.87
N ARG A 13 5.78 16.33 18.39
CA ARG A 13 5.57 15.78 19.75
C ARG A 13 6.22 14.42 19.95
N ILE A 14 6.27 13.59 18.90
CA ILE A 14 6.93 12.29 18.99
C ILE A 14 8.44 12.47 19.03
N LEU A 15 9.01 13.23 18.11
CA LEU A 15 10.46 13.48 18.05
C LEU A 15 10.99 14.14 19.33
N ASP A 16 10.24 15.08 19.91
CA ASP A 16 10.58 15.73 21.19
C ASP A 16 10.71 14.71 22.35
N ARG A 17 9.97 13.58 22.31
CA ARG A 17 10.09 12.50 23.31
C ARG A 17 11.34 11.63 23.12
N TYR A 18 11.98 11.71 21.97
CA TYR A 18 13.15 10.92 21.58
C TYR A 18 14.39 11.81 21.40
N SER A 19 14.39 13.02 21.98
CA SER A 19 15.30 14.16 21.75
C SER A 19 16.81 13.91 21.89
N GLU A 20 17.23 12.73 22.34
CA GLU A 20 18.62 12.30 22.33
C GLU A 20 18.81 11.28 21.21
N ASN A 21 19.50 11.67 20.13
CA ASN A 21 19.99 10.81 19.03
C ASN A 21 19.02 10.52 17.86
N ILE A 22 18.44 11.54 17.24
CA ILE A 22 17.76 11.37 15.95
C ILE A 22 18.45 12.22 14.90
N ASP A 23 18.80 11.60 13.77
CA ASP A 23 19.21 12.31 12.56
C ASP A 23 18.15 13.34 12.16
N ALA A 24 18.55 14.47 11.57
CA ALA A 24 17.59 15.46 11.08
C ALA A 24 16.54 14.77 10.17
N PRO A 25 15.24 14.78 10.53
CA PRO A 25 14.24 14.00 9.82
C PRO A 25 14.08 14.53 8.39
N LEU A 26 14.23 13.64 7.42
CA LEU A 26 13.88 13.92 6.02
C LEU A 26 12.40 13.54 5.85
N PHE A 27 11.50 14.50 6.12
CA PHE A 27 10.06 14.28 5.95
C PHE A 27 9.48 15.21 4.87
N CYS A 28 8.59 14.68 4.03
CA CYS A 28 7.65 15.52 3.28
C CYS A 28 6.41 15.75 4.13
N ASP A 29 5.95 17.00 4.15
CA ASP A 29 4.67 17.42 4.72
C ASP A 29 3.48 17.21 3.74
N CYS A 30 3.78 16.65 2.57
CA CYS A 30 2.84 16.42 1.49
C CYS A 30 2.23 15.02 1.52
N LYS A 31 0.96 14.91 1.10
CA LYS A 31 0.29 13.60 0.95
C LYS A 31 0.86 12.82 -0.24
N CYS A 32 1.01 11.51 -0.05
CA CYS A 32 1.24 10.52 -1.10
C CYS A 32 -0.13 9.97 -1.55
N GLU A 33 -0.64 10.54 -2.64
CA GLU A 33 -1.98 10.21 -3.16
C GLU A 33 -2.08 8.78 -3.68
N ASP A 34 -3.22 8.14 -3.46
CA ASP A 34 -3.47 6.78 -3.95
C ASP A 34 -3.44 6.73 -5.48
N GLN A 35 -3.12 5.56 -6.03
CA GLN A 35 -2.83 5.46 -7.46
C GLN A 35 -3.42 4.23 -8.13
N TRP A 36 -4.04 4.45 -9.30
CA TRP A 36 -4.35 3.39 -10.26
C TRP A 36 -3.17 3.04 -11.16
N ILE A 37 -3.01 1.74 -11.38
CA ILE A 37 -2.04 1.13 -12.29
C ILE A 37 -2.79 0.07 -13.10
N SER A 38 -2.45 -0.11 -14.37
CA SER A 38 -2.88 -1.26 -15.16
C SER A 38 -1.73 -2.22 -15.40
N VAL A 39 -2.05 -3.51 -15.45
CA VAL A 39 -1.16 -4.55 -15.96
C VAL A 39 -1.72 -4.99 -17.29
N GLU A 40 -0.93 -4.86 -18.34
CA GLU A 40 -1.33 -5.15 -19.73
C GLU A 40 -0.22 -5.91 -20.42
N GLU A 41 -0.58 -6.81 -21.33
CA GLU A 41 0.37 -7.47 -22.22
C GLU A 41 0.97 -6.46 -23.22
N GLU A 42 2.28 -6.57 -23.42
CA GLU A 42 3.06 -5.78 -24.37
C GLU A 42 4.31 -6.56 -24.79
N ASN A 43 4.46 -6.82 -26.09
CA ASN A 43 5.62 -7.49 -26.69
C ASN A 43 5.95 -8.85 -26.05
N GLY A 44 4.94 -9.69 -25.79
CA GLY A 44 5.14 -11.04 -25.22
C GLY A 44 5.44 -11.07 -23.72
N GLY A 45 5.18 -9.99 -22.99
CA GLY A 45 5.26 -9.94 -21.54
C GLY A 45 4.30 -8.91 -20.95
N TYR A 46 4.15 -8.88 -19.62
CA TYR A 46 3.27 -7.93 -18.96
C TYR A 46 4.02 -6.71 -18.45
N LYS A 47 3.42 -5.53 -18.62
CA LYS A 47 3.97 -4.26 -18.10
C LYS A 47 2.97 -3.54 -17.20
N LEU A 48 3.50 -2.91 -16.15
CA LEU A 48 2.76 -1.94 -15.35
C LEU A 48 2.72 -0.61 -16.11
N LYS A 49 1.51 -0.09 -16.33
CA LYS A 49 1.29 1.23 -16.92
C LYS A 49 0.51 2.09 -15.95
N ARG A 50 0.80 3.38 -15.96
CA ARG A 50 -0.04 4.36 -15.28
C ARG A 50 -1.42 4.33 -15.93
N TYR A 51 -2.44 4.02 -15.15
CA TYR A 51 -3.80 4.10 -15.64
C TYR A 51 -4.27 5.55 -15.56
N LYS A 52 -4.51 6.16 -16.72
CA LYS A 52 -5.34 7.37 -16.81
C LYS A 52 -6.78 6.87 -17.00
N LYS A 53 -7.69 7.30 -16.14
CA LYS A 53 -9.10 6.90 -16.12
C LYS A 53 -9.78 7.31 -17.43
N THR A 54 -9.69 6.48 -18.47
CA THR A 54 -10.16 6.83 -19.83
C THR A 54 -11.33 5.99 -20.33
N SER A 55 -11.73 4.90 -19.67
CA SER A 55 -13.02 4.26 -19.99
C SER A 55 -13.55 3.36 -18.88
N LYS A 56 -14.87 3.44 -18.64
CA LYS A 56 -15.64 2.71 -17.62
C LYS A 56 -16.06 1.29 -18.03
N ASN A 57 -15.72 0.85 -19.24
CA ASN A 57 -16.26 -0.40 -19.79
C ASN A 57 -15.43 -1.61 -19.39
N LYS A 58 -15.39 -2.04 -18.12
CA LYS A 58 -14.41 -3.08 -17.75
C LYS A 58 -14.87 -4.11 -16.71
N LYS A 59 -15.12 -5.35 -17.19
CA LYS A 59 -15.26 -6.60 -16.41
C LYS A 59 -13.92 -7.12 -15.88
N GLU A 60 -12.83 -6.42 -16.17
CA GLU A 60 -11.48 -6.81 -15.80
C GLU A 60 -11.29 -6.86 -14.27
N PRO A 61 -10.49 -7.81 -13.77
CA PRO A 61 -10.17 -7.90 -12.35
C PRO A 61 -9.49 -6.65 -11.81
N VAL A 62 -9.84 -6.31 -10.56
CA VAL A 62 -9.26 -5.21 -9.81
C VAL A 62 -8.64 -5.71 -8.51
N PHE A 63 -7.38 -5.34 -8.29
CA PHE A 63 -6.64 -5.60 -7.06
C PHE A 63 -6.46 -4.30 -6.29
N ILE A 64 -6.98 -4.21 -5.06
CA ILE A 64 -6.69 -3.13 -4.13
C ILE A 64 -5.54 -3.60 -3.23
N LEU A 65 -4.36 -3.01 -3.39
CA LEU A 65 -3.19 -3.32 -2.58
C LEU A 65 -3.03 -2.27 -1.49
N ILE A 66 -3.22 -2.69 -0.25
CA ILE A 66 -3.07 -1.84 0.93
C ILE A 66 -1.60 -1.86 1.38
N LEU A 67 -0.96 -0.71 1.32
CA LEU A 67 0.39 -0.43 1.76
C LEU A 67 0.35 0.30 3.12
N GLU A 68 1.47 0.31 3.84
CA GLU A 68 1.51 0.85 5.20
C GLU A 68 1.51 2.39 5.21
N SER A 69 2.61 2.98 4.76
CA SER A 69 2.80 4.43 4.65
C SER A 69 3.86 4.70 3.58
N PRO A 70 3.86 5.88 2.96
CA PRO A 70 4.88 6.21 1.99
C PRO A 70 6.28 6.26 2.60
N HIS A 71 7.28 5.91 1.78
CA HIS A 71 8.70 5.94 2.15
C HIS A 71 9.42 7.12 1.47
N VAL A 72 10.62 7.42 1.96
CA VAL A 72 11.54 8.44 1.44
C VAL A 72 11.64 8.48 -0.10
N ALA A 73 11.80 7.31 -0.73
CA ALA A 73 11.92 7.18 -2.19
C ALA A 73 10.69 7.68 -2.97
N GLU A 74 9.52 7.71 -2.32
CA GLU A 74 8.29 8.20 -2.92
C GLU A 74 8.26 9.73 -3.04
N PHE A 75 9.06 10.40 -2.20
CA PHE A 75 9.22 11.85 -2.12
C PHE A 75 10.52 12.37 -2.75
N PHE A 76 11.54 11.53 -2.94
CA PHE A 76 12.90 11.90 -3.37
C PHE A 76 13.06 12.50 -4.79
N LEU A 77 11.97 12.85 -5.48
CA LEU A 77 12.03 13.71 -6.68
C LEU A 77 11.59 15.16 -6.40
N LEU A 78 11.52 15.56 -5.13
CA LEU A 78 11.28 16.95 -4.72
C LEU A 78 12.59 17.71 -4.40
N THR A 79 13.73 17.01 -4.35
CA THR A 79 15.05 17.59 -4.02
C THR A 79 15.83 18.08 -5.23
N GLU A 80 15.43 17.70 -6.45
CA GLU A 80 15.88 18.37 -7.68
C GLU A 80 14.78 19.32 -8.14
N ALA A 81 15.15 20.55 -8.48
CA ALA A 81 14.34 21.75 -8.70
C ALA A 81 13.30 21.68 -9.84
N THR A 82 12.50 20.61 -9.91
CA THR A 82 11.33 20.50 -10.74
C THR A 82 10.15 20.04 -9.90
N SER A 83 9.28 20.98 -9.54
CA SER A 83 7.98 20.83 -8.88
C SER A 83 6.97 19.95 -9.66
N ILE A 84 7.45 19.12 -10.58
CA ILE A 84 6.68 18.36 -11.56
C ILE A 84 6.35 16.94 -11.05
N ASN A 85 7.11 16.44 -10.05
CA ASN A 85 6.96 15.07 -9.57
C ASN A 85 6.18 14.97 -8.25
N LYS A 86 4.85 15.01 -8.33
CA LYS A 86 3.96 14.67 -7.20
C LYS A 86 4.34 13.32 -6.56
N PRO A 87 4.36 13.19 -5.22
CA PRO A 87 4.61 11.93 -4.51
C PRO A 87 3.63 10.84 -4.95
N ARG A 88 4.12 9.59 -5.00
CA ARG A 88 3.33 8.44 -5.48
C ARG A 88 3.68 7.14 -4.75
N PRO A 89 2.69 6.29 -4.43
CA PRO A 89 2.91 5.03 -3.77
C PRO A 89 3.81 4.12 -4.59
N ALA A 90 4.67 3.38 -3.89
CA ALA A 90 5.55 2.38 -4.47
C ALA A 90 6.51 2.92 -5.55
N LYS A 91 6.90 4.19 -5.48
CA LYS A 91 7.97 4.73 -6.34
C LYS A 91 9.33 4.38 -5.73
N GLY A 92 10.00 3.39 -6.31
CA GLY A 92 11.27 2.84 -5.82
C GLY A 92 11.20 1.33 -5.62
N LYS A 93 11.90 0.81 -4.60
CA LYS A 93 12.08 -0.64 -4.42
C LYS A 93 10.76 -1.39 -4.25
N THR A 94 9.80 -0.81 -3.53
CA THR A 94 8.46 -1.39 -3.39
C THR A 94 7.77 -1.56 -4.74
N GLY A 95 7.86 -0.59 -5.65
CA GLY A 95 7.26 -0.72 -6.99
C GLY A 95 7.97 -1.72 -7.88
N GLU A 96 9.30 -1.76 -7.83
CA GLU A 96 10.07 -2.82 -8.51
C GLU A 96 9.64 -4.20 -8.03
N ASN A 97 9.44 -4.35 -6.73
CA ASN A 97 9.05 -5.62 -6.16
C ASN A 97 7.60 -5.98 -6.47
N ILE A 98 6.67 -5.01 -6.43
CA ILE A 98 5.31 -5.22 -6.95
C ILE A 98 5.40 -5.69 -8.40
N LYS A 99 6.18 -5.01 -9.26
CA LYS A 99 6.39 -5.45 -10.65
C LYS A 99 6.93 -6.87 -10.73
N ASN A 100 7.97 -7.18 -9.97
CA ASN A 100 8.68 -8.44 -10.06
C ASN A 100 7.89 -9.62 -9.48
N TYR A 101 7.18 -9.43 -8.38
CA TYR A 101 6.46 -10.51 -7.70
C TYR A 101 5.01 -10.60 -8.14
N PHE A 102 4.31 -9.47 -8.29
CA PHE A 102 2.92 -9.49 -8.74
C PHE A 102 2.81 -10.05 -10.16
N ILE A 103 3.58 -9.50 -11.12
CA ILE A 103 3.48 -9.96 -12.51
C ILE A 103 3.85 -11.44 -12.62
N LYS A 104 5.03 -11.83 -12.12
CA LYS A 104 5.53 -13.21 -12.28
C LYS A 104 4.57 -14.25 -11.75
N SER A 105 3.93 -13.94 -10.64
CA SER A 105 3.07 -14.89 -9.96
C SER A 105 1.61 -14.82 -10.42
N MET A 106 1.25 -13.78 -11.17
CA MET A 106 -0.05 -13.64 -11.83
C MET A 106 0.01 -14.02 -13.30
N THR A 107 1.17 -14.31 -13.91
CA THR A 107 1.33 -14.61 -15.34
C THR A 107 0.26 -15.55 -15.87
N ILE A 108 0.04 -16.71 -15.23
CA ILE A 108 -0.98 -17.71 -15.67
C ILE A 108 -2.40 -17.13 -15.70
N GLN A 109 -2.75 -16.27 -14.73
CA GLN A 109 -4.07 -15.64 -14.69
C GLN A 109 -4.15 -14.45 -15.65
N MET A 110 -3.05 -13.72 -15.79
CA MET A 110 -2.94 -12.65 -16.77
C MET A 110 -3.08 -13.18 -18.20
N ASP A 111 -2.61 -14.39 -18.51
CA ASP A 111 -2.81 -15.04 -19.82
C ASP A 111 -4.30 -15.26 -20.13
N LYS A 112 -5.14 -15.40 -19.09
CA LYS A 112 -6.59 -15.53 -19.23
C LYS A 112 -7.30 -14.19 -19.28
N TRP A 113 -6.86 -13.24 -18.46
CA TRP A 113 -7.53 -11.95 -18.33
C TRP A 113 -7.10 -10.96 -19.41
N GLY A 114 -5.88 -11.10 -19.95
CA GLY A 114 -5.18 -10.14 -20.81
C GLY A 114 -4.82 -8.83 -20.11
N LYS A 115 -5.63 -8.40 -19.14
CA LYS A 115 -5.53 -7.13 -18.45
C LYS A 115 -6.10 -7.21 -17.03
N CYS A 116 -5.45 -6.53 -16.10
CA CYS A 116 -6.04 -6.23 -14.79
C CYS A 116 -5.68 -4.82 -14.32
N TYR A 117 -6.35 -4.38 -13.26
CA TYR A 117 -6.06 -3.12 -12.60
C TYR A 117 -5.57 -3.33 -11.18
N ILE A 118 -4.70 -2.44 -10.74
CA ILE A 118 -4.19 -2.37 -9.39
C ILE A 118 -4.46 -0.98 -8.86
N TYR A 119 -5.13 -0.88 -7.71
CA TYR A 119 -5.23 0.34 -6.92
C TYR A 119 -4.29 0.23 -5.72
N LEU A 120 -3.26 1.07 -5.70
CA LEU A 120 -2.36 1.20 -4.57
C LEU A 120 -2.93 2.22 -3.59
N ILE A 121 -3.20 1.76 -2.37
CA ILE A 121 -3.69 2.61 -1.28
C ILE A 121 -2.75 2.51 -0.09
N ASN A 122 -2.22 3.64 0.40
CA ASN A 122 -1.50 3.66 1.66
C ASN A 122 -2.50 3.76 2.83
N ALA A 123 -2.31 3.03 3.92
CA ALA A 123 -3.12 3.17 5.13
C ALA A 123 -2.99 4.60 5.70
N ILE A 124 -1.77 5.13 5.74
CA ILE A 124 -1.49 6.54 6.02
C ILE A 124 -0.81 7.19 4.82
N GLN A 125 -1.34 8.32 4.31
CA GLN A 125 -0.77 9.03 3.15
C GLN A 125 0.47 9.87 3.47
N TYR A 126 0.90 9.92 4.73
CA TYR A 126 2.05 10.68 5.20
C TYR A 126 3.22 9.78 5.59
N GLN A 127 4.45 10.29 5.48
CA GLN A 127 5.67 9.52 5.68
C GLN A 127 5.92 9.16 7.15
N CYS A 128 5.50 7.98 7.59
CA CYS A 128 5.71 7.58 8.99
C CYS A 128 7.16 7.21 9.31
N SER A 129 7.99 6.88 8.31
CA SER A 129 9.39 6.48 8.54
C SER A 129 10.35 7.66 8.73
N LEU A 130 9.93 8.90 8.44
CA LEU A 130 10.67 10.15 8.67
C LEU A 130 12.12 10.23 8.13
N GLY A 131 12.48 9.38 7.17
CA GLY A 131 13.86 9.33 6.66
C GLY A 131 14.84 8.55 7.52
N LEU A 132 14.37 7.98 8.63
CA LEU A 132 15.23 7.39 9.63
C LEU A 132 15.80 6.02 9.21
N THR A 133 17.04 5.77 9.58
CA THR A 133 17.74 4.50 9.35
C THR A 133 17.09 3.35 10.13
N GLN A 134 17.33 2.09 9.74
CA GLN A 134 16.65 0.90 10.31
C GLN A 134 17.22 0.42 11.66
N ASN A 135 17.48 1.32 12.61
CA ASN A 135 17.87 0.94 13.97
C ASN A 135 16.64 0.70 14.89
N LYS A 136 16.85 0.17 16.11
CA LYS A 136 15.76 -0.20 17.04
C LYS A 136 14.93 1.02 17.46
N THR A 137 15.57 2.14 17.76
CA THR A 137 14.91 3.39 18.18
C THR A 137 14.03 3.95 17.05
N ASN A 138 14.57 4.00 15.84
CA ASN A 138 13.89 4.50 14.65
C ASN A 138 12.68 3.64 14.27
N LYS A 139 12.76 2.32 14.45
CA LYS A 139 11.60 1.42 14.30
C LYS A 139 10.48 1.76 15.28
N LYS A 140 10.84 2.07 16.54
CA LYS A 140 9.88 2.49 17.57
C LYS A 140 9.27 3.85 17.23
N ILE A 141 10.06 4.81 16.78
CA ILE A 141 9.57 6.12 16.31
C ILE A 141 8.59 5.95 15.16
N LYS A 142 8.94 5.17 14.12
CA LYS A 142 8.04 4.89 12.99
C LYS A 142 6.71 4.30 13.46
N HIS A 143 6.76 3.34 14.37
CA HIS A 143 5.58 2.70 14.93
C HIS A 143 4.71 3.67 15.74
N ASP A 144 5.31 4.50 16.59
CA ASP A 144 4.60 5.50 17.38
C ASP A 144 3.95 6.57 16.50
N VAL A 145 4.66 7.03 15.46
CA VAL A 145 4.14 7.99 14.47
C VAL A 145 2.94 7.40 13.76
N PHE A 146 3.08 6.19 13.23
CA PHE A 146 1.97 5.51 12.56
C PHE A 146 0.75 5.38 13.48
N ASN A 147 0.93 4.82 14.68
CA ASN A 147 -0.19 4.57 15.60
C ASN A 147 -0.89 5.84 16.02
N LYS A 148 -0.13 6.91 16.29
CA LYS A 148 -0.70 8.19 16.71
C LYS A 148 -1.54 8.80 15.58
N ILE A 149 -1.00 8.85 14.36
CA ILE A 149 -1.74 9.35 13.19
C ILE A 149 -2.97 8.49 12.91
N TRP A 150 -2.83 7.16 13.03
CA TRP A 150 -3.93 6.21 12.82
C TRP A 150 -5.10 6.45 13.79
N GLN A 151 -4.78 6.61 15.09
CA GLN A 151 -5.76 6.90 16.14
C GLN A 151 -6.38 8.30 16.02
N GLU A 152 -5.63 9.27 15.52
CA GLU A 152 -6.08 10.67 15.36
C GLU A 152 -6.82 10.92 14.05
N GLY A 153 -7.54 9.91 13.55
CA GLY A 153 -8.40 9.99 12.36
C GLY A 153 -7.79 9.45 11.08
N GLY A 154 -6.54 8.98 11.09
CA GLY A 154 -5.95 8.28 9.94
C GLY A 154 -6.75 7.03 9.54
N ARG A 155 -7.27 6.29 10.53
CA ARG A 155 -8.14 5.14 10.32
C ARG A 155 -9.39 5.46 9.51
N GLU A 156 -10.15 6.48 9.92
CA GLU A 156 -11.42 6.81 9.25
C GLU A 156 -11.17 7.33 7.83
N LYS A 157 -10.13 8.15 7.63
CA LYS A 157 -9.72 8.58 6.27
C LYS A 157 -9.28 7.44 5.37
N PHE A 158 -8.64 6.42 5.92
CA PHE A 158 -8.35 5.21 5.17
C PHE A 158 -9.64 4.49 4.76
N LYS A 159 -10.59 4.33 5.69
CA LYS A 159 -11.89 3.70 5.42
C LYS A 159 -12.69 4.46 4.36
N GLU A 160 -12.73 5.79 4.45
CA GLU A 160 -13.39 6.66 3.47
C GLU A 160 -12.81 6.45 2.06
N ARG A 161 -11.48 6.59 1.91
CA ARG A 161 -10.81 6.38 0.61
C ARG A 161 -10.98 4.97 0.07
N LEU A 162 -10.91 3.96 0.94
CA LEU A 162 -11.13 2.56 0.56
C LEU A 162 -12.58 2.33 0.12
N ALA A 163 -13.56 2.89 0.81
CA ALA A 163 -14.96 2.80 0.43
C ALA A 163 -15.21 3.46 -0.94
N ASP A 164 -14.62 4.62 -1.18
CA ASP A 164 -14.77 5.37 -2.42
C ASP A 164 -14.22 4.59 -3.61
N VAL A 165 -12.99 4.06 -3.48
CA VAL A 165 -12.44 3.24 -4.57
C VAL A 165 -13.24 1.96 -4.76
N TYR A 166 -13.63 1.27 -3.69
CA TYR A 166 -14.36 0.01 -3.77
C TYR A 166 -15.71 0.20 -4.47
N LYS A 167 -16.47 1.24 -4.11
CA LYS A 167 -17.74 1.61 -4.76
C LYS A 167 -17.55 2.05 -6.21
N SER A 168 -16.38 2.58 -6.58
CA SER A 168 -16.10 3.02 -7.93
C SER A 168 -15.82 1.88 -8.92
N ILE A 169 -15.54 0.67 -8.41
CA ILE A 169 -15.30 -0.52 -9.23
C ILE A 169 -16.64 -1.10 -9.69
N PRO A 170 -16.84 -1.40 -10.98
CA PRO A 170 -18.08 -2.00 -11.47
C PRO A 170 -18.48 -3.26 -10.69
N SER A 171 -19.78 -3.45 -10.47
CA SER A 171 -20.29 -4.58 -9.68
C SER A 171 -19.95 -5.94 -10.28
N ASP A 172 -19.85 -6.01 -11.61
CA ASP A 172 -19.52 -7.21 -12.39
C ASP A 172 -18.01 -7.46 -12.54
N SER A 173 -17.14 -6.54 -12.09
CA SER A 173 -15.69 -6.77 -12.03
C SER A 173 -15.32 -7.62 -10.80
N PRO A 174 -14.48 -8.66 -10.94
CA PRO A 174 -13.85 -9.33 -9.81
C PRO A 174 -13.00 -8.37 -8.99
N LYS A 175 -13.17 -8.37 -7.66
CA LYS A 175 -12.48 -7.49 -6.71
C LYS A 175 -11.62 -8.32 -5.77
N TYR A 176 -10.37 -7.92 -5.59
CA TYR A 176 -9.45 -8.57 -4.65
C TYR A 176 -8.81 -7.50 -3.78
N ILE A 177 -8.88 -7.65 -2.46
CA ILE A 177 -8.23 -6.72 -1.52
C ILE A 177 -7.10 -7.44 -0.82
N VAL A 178 -5.89 -6.88 -0.92
CA VAL A 178 -4.67 -7.49 -0.39
C VAL A 178 -4.03 -6.53 0.60
N ASN A 179 -3.93 -6.94 1.85
CA ASN A 179 -3.13 -6.24 2.83
C ASN A 179 -1.65 -6.63 2.68
N ALA A 180 -0.87 -5.72 2.12
CA ALA A 180 0.55 -5.85 1.81
C ALA A 180 1.43 -5.09 2.84
N CYS A 181 0.87 -4.70 3.99
CA CYS A 181 1.63 -4.02 5.04
C CYS A 181 2.71 -4.90 5.66
N THR A 182 3.80 -4.27 6.07
CA THR A 182 4.97 -4.92 6.64
C THR A 182 4.76 -5.09 8.15
N SER A 183 5.21 -6.22 8.69
CA SER A 183 4.89 -6.73 10.04
C SER A 183 5.40 -5.83 11.18
N LEU A 184 4.67 -4.77 11.46
CA LEU A 184 4.55 -4.24 12.81
C LEU A 184 3.33 -4.95 13.43
N ASP A 185 3.60 -5.84 14.38
CA ASP A 185 2.58 -6.66 15.03
C ASP A 185 1.51 -5.74 15.66
N GLY A 186 0.24 -5.97 15.34
CA GLY A 186 -0.88 -5.09 15.73
C GLY A 186 -1.39 -4.25 14.55
N ILE A 187 -0.56 -3.36 14.00
CA ILE A 187 -0.94 -2.45 12.89
C ILE A 187 -1.57 -3.21 11.71
N LYS A 188 -0.96 -4.32 11.32
CA LYS A 188 -1.48 -5.12 10.20
C LYS A 188 -2.88 -5.67 10.47
N LYS A 189 -3.17 -6.07 11.71
CA LYS A 189 -4.50 -6.54 12.12
C LYS A 189 -5.50 -5.39 12.07
N ASP A 190 -5.13 -4.24 12.63
CA ASP A 190 -6.00 -3.07 12.68
C ASP A 190 -6.37 -2.55 11.28
N ILE A 191 -5.39 -2.51 10.36
CA ILE A 191 -5.62 -2.18 8.95
C ILE A 191 -6.55 -3.20 8.29
N THR A 192 -6.34 -4.50 8.54
CA THR A 192 -7.23 -5.54 8.01
C THR A 192 -8.64 -5.38 8.54
N SER A 193 -8.83 -5.21 9.86
CA SER A 193 -10.16 -5.01 10.45
C SER A 193 -10.84 -3.76 9.91
N ALA A 194 -10.12 -2.65 9.75
CA ALA A 194 -10.66 -1.44 9.12
C ALA A 194 -11.09 -1.69 7.66
N ALA A 195 -10.33 -2.48 6.90
CA ALA A 195 -10.69 -2.85 5.53
C ALA A 195 -11.91 -3.77 5.48
N GLU A 196 -11.98 -4.80 6.34
CA GLU A 196 -13.11 -5.73 6.47
C GLU A 196 -14.40 -5.01 6.85
N GLU A 197 -14.35 -4.08 7.81
CA GLU A 197 -15.49 -3.23 8.18
C GLU A 197 -16.00 -2.38 7.00
N THR A 198 -15.09 -1.95 6.13
CA THR A 198 -15.39 -1.02 5.05
C THR A 198 -16.00 -1.73 3.83
N THR A 199 -15.42 -2.85 3.43
CA THR A 199 -15.80 -3.53 2.19
C THR A 199 -16.69 -4.74 2.40
N ARG A 200 -16.74 -5.28 3.63
CA ARG A 200 -17.41 -6.55 3.98
C ARG A 200 -16.89 -7.75 3.16
N GLU A 201 -15.68 -7.62 2.63
CA GLU A 201 -15.00 -8.66 1.84
C GLU A 201 -13.96 -9.38 2.69
N THR A 202 -13.64 -10.62 2.32
CA THR A 202 -12.45 -11.29 2.85
C THR A 202 -11.19 -10.57 2.37
N ILE A 203 -10.35 -10.13 3.31
CA ILE A 203 -9.08 -9.48 3.01
C ILE A 203 -7.96 -10.51 2.96
N PHE A 204 -7.22 -10.54 1.86
CA PHE A 204 -6.04 -11.41 1.74
C PHE A 204 -4.86 -10.77 2.46
N GLN A 205 -4.44 -11.34 3.58
CA GLN A 205 -3.23 -10.91 4.27
C GLN A 205 -2.00 -11.54 3.62
N ARG A 206 -1.03 -10.74 3.18
CA ARG A 206 0.21 -11.25 2.59
C ARG A 206 1.46 -10.64 3.21
N CYS A 207 2.60 -11.29 3.00
CA CYS A 207 3.90 -10.74 3.40
C CYS A 207 4.21 -9.47 2.59
N HIS A 208 5.17 -8.68 3.08
CA HIS A 208 5.61 -7.43 2.45
C HIS A 208 5.72 -7.59 0.92
N PRO A 209 5.29 -6.60 0.11
CA PRO A 209 5.39 -6.64 -1.35
C PRO A 209 6.83 -6.77 -1.86
N SER A 210 7.83 -6.67 -0.97
CA SER A 210 9.26 -6.91 -1.23
C SER A 210 9.73 -8.35 -0.99
N SER A 211 8.86 -9.25 -0.52
CA SER A 211 9.23 -10.61 -0.16
C SER A 211 8.87 -11.61 -1.27
N SER A 212 9.72 -12.63 -1.47
CA SER A 212 9.44 -13.77 -2.34
C SER A 212 8.21 -14.58 -1.92
N CYS A 213 7.79 -14.47 -0.65
CA CYS A 213 6.55 -15.03 -0.12
C CYS A 213 5.29 -14.31 -0.59
N PHE A 214 5.41 -13.25 -1.40
CA PHE A 214 4.27 -12.52 -1.94
C PHE A 214 3.25 -13.47 -2.59
N ILE A 215 3.69 -14.58 -3.23
CA ILE A 215 2.77 -15.53 -3.87
C ILE A 215 3.23 -17.00 -3.76
N VAL A 216 2.65 -17.76 -2.83
CA VAL A 216 2.58 -19.23 -2.90
C VAL A 216 1.19 -19.73 -3.29
N GLU A 217 0.12 -18.93 -3.13
CA GLU A 217 -1.26 -19.42 -3.30
C GLU A 217 -2.03 -18.90 -4.51
N ALA A 218 -1.37 -18.33 -5.54
CA ALA A 218 -2.03 -18.13 -6.84
C ALA A 218 -2.49 -19.45 -7.50
N ARG A 219 -1.99 -20.61 -7.03
CA ARG A 219 -2.44 -21.94 -7.45
C ARG A 219 -3.79 -22.37 -6.85
N ALA A 220 -4.26 -21.75 -5.76
CA ALA A 220 -5.54 -22.07 -5.12
C ALA A 220 -6.77 -21.48 -5.86
N TYR A 221 -6.54 -20.62 -6.87
CA TYR A 221 -7.59 -19.93 -7.63
C TYR A 221 -8.32 -20.83 -8.65
N ARG A 222 -8.21 -22.16 -8.58
CA ARG A 222 -8.90 -23.06 -9.50
C ARG A 222 -10.40 -23.24 -9.19
N ASN A 223 -10.85 -23.07 -7.93
CA ASN A 223 -12.25 -23.36 -7.53
C ASN A 223 -12.73 -22.62 -6.25
N ALA A 224 -12.68 -21.28 -6.14
CA ALA A 224 -13.14 -20.63 -4.90
C ALA A 224 -14.66 -20.40 -4.89
N PRO A 225 -15.42 -21.24 -4.15
CA PRO A 225 -16.26 -20.71 -3.07
C PRO A 225 -16.00 -21.38 -1.71
N LYS A 226 -16.14 -20.53 -0.68
CA LYS A 226 -16.16 -20.73 0.79
C LYS A 226 -14.91 -21.33 1.45
N GLU A 227 -14.37 -20.54 2.37
CA GLU A 227 -13.27 -20.84 3.31
C GLU A 227 -11.85 -20.81 2.73
N ILE A 228 -11.29 -19.60 2.62
CA ILE A 228 -9.84 -19.44 2.39
C ILE A 228 -9.15 -19.15 3.71
N ARG A 229 -8.33 -20.12 4.13
CA ARG A 229 -7.48 -20.09 5.33
C ARG A 229 -6.33 -19.10 5.18
N VAL A 230 -6.04 -18.37 6.25
CA VAL A 230 -4.85 -17.54 6.41
C VAL A 230 -3.61 -18.44 6.44
N CYS A 231 -2.84 -18.46 5.36
CA CYS A 231 -1.52 -19.11 5.36
C CYS A 231 -0.47 -18.15 5.94
N GLN A 232 -0.12 -18.35 7.21
CA GLN A 232 1.08 -17.77 7.82
C GLN A 232 2.32 -18.46 7.24
N ALA A 233 2.78 -18.03 6.07
CA ALA A 233 4.12 -18.40 5.60
C ALA A 233 5.14 -17.76 6.55
N ARG A 234 5.77 -18.57 7.41
CA ARG A 234 6.87 -18.15 8.28
C ARG A 234 8.02 -17.63 7.40
N CYS A 235 8.17 -16.32 7.29
CA CYS A 235 9.42 -15.71 6.86
C CYS A 235 10.47 -16.06 7.93
N ARG A 236 11.33 -17.04 7.66
CA ARG A 236 12.55 -17.25 8.45
C ARG A 236 13.41 -16.00 8.30
N LYS A 237 13.80 -15.42 9.44
CA LYS A 237 14.72 -14.28 9.55
C LYS A 237 16.07 -14.62 8.96
#